data_AF-A0A6L6Q1U4-F1
#
_entry.id   AF-A0A6L6Q1U4-F1
#
_cell.length_a   1.000
_cell.length_b   1.000
_cell.length_c   1.000
_cell.angle_alpha   90.00
_cell.angle_beta   90.00
_cell.angle_gamma   90.00
#
_symmetry.space_group_name_H-M   'P 1'
#
loop_
_entity.id
_entity.type
_entity.pdbx_description
1 polymer ?
#
loop_
_entity_poly.entity_id
_entity_poly.type
_entity_poly.pdbx_seq_one_letter_code
_entity_poly.pdbx_strand_id
1 'polypeptide(L)'
;MKNPTGLTVHSKSRILEVAFDDGASFNIPFELLRVYSPSAEVKGHGPGQEILQVGQRDVGVTALDPVGNYAVKPTFTDGHNSGLYTWDYLYKLGAEQEQLWSAYMDKLHAAGFEGDSGREPGTVLPSAPKAHGCGHKH
;
A
#
# COMPACT_ATOMS: atom_id res chain seq x y z
N MET A 1 4.13 20.54 -11.07
CA MET A 1 4.45 19.49 -10.07
C MET A 1 3.85 19.96 -8.76
N LYS A 2 3.04 19.13 -8.09
CA LYS A 2 2.44 19.51 -6.81
C LYS A 2 3.49 19.31 -5.73
N ASN A 3 3.88 20.40 -5.06
CA ASN A 3 4.90 20.36 -4.02
C ASN A 3 4.22 20.27 -2.64
N PRO A 4 4.70 19.42 -1.73
CA PRO A 4 4.17 19.38 -0.38
C PRO A 4 4.61 20.64 0.37
N THR A 5 3.67 21.25 1.09
CA THR A 5 3.91 22.38 2.00
C THR A 5 4.04 21.92 3.45
N GLY A 6 3.51 20.74 3.76
CA GLY A 6 3.58 20.14 5.08
C GLY A 6 3.42 18.63 5.01
N LEU A 7 4.10 17.94 5.90
CA LEU A 7 3.98 16.50 6.03
C LEU A 7 4.06 16.12 7.51
N THR A 8 3.05 15.42 8.00
CA THR A 8 2.91 15.04 9.41
C THR A 8 2.66 13.54 9.53
N VAL A 9 3.44 12.87 10.38
CA VAL A 9 3.31 11.43 10.62
C VAL A 9 2.53 11.22 11.92
N HIS A 10 1.28 10.78 11.81
CA HIS A 10 0.43 10.45 12.96
C HIS A 10 0.61 8.97 13.34
N SER A 11 1.71 8.63 14.02
CA SER A 11 2.07 7.24 14.31
C SER A 11 1.00 6.46 15.10
N LYS A 12 0.29 7.11 16.03
CA LYS A 12 -0.80 6.47 16.80
C LYS A 12 -2.02 6.14 15.95
N SER A 13 -2.42 7.06 15.07
CA SER A 13 -3.56 6.89 14.17
C SER A 13 -3.20 6.17 12.88
N ARG A 14 -1.91 5.92 12.63
CA ARG A 14 -1.34 5.31 11.42
C ARG A 14 -1.73 6.03 10.14
N ILE A 15 -1.64 7.36 10.18
CA ILE A 15 -1.98 8.25 9.07
C ILE A 15 -0.77 9.11 8.72
N LEU A 16 -0.49 9.23 7.43
CA LEU A 16 0.38 10.23 6.86
C LEU A 16 -0.49 11.39 6.37
N GLU A 17 -0.38 12.53 7.04
CA GLU A 17 -0.98 13.76 6.56
C GLU A 17 0.00 14.46 5.62
N VAL A 18 -0.47 14.83 4.43
CA VAL A 18 0.29 15.59 3.45
C VAL A 18 -0.53 16.77 2.96
N ALA A 19 0.04 17.96 3.07
CA ALA A 19 -0.52 19.20 2.53
C ALA A 19 0.29 19.65 1.32
N PHE A 20 -0.38 20.19 0.30
CA PHE A 20 0.21 20.64 -0.94
C PHE A 20 -0.01 22.15 -1.15
N ASP A 21 0.86 22.74 -1.98
CA ASP A 21 0.83 24.18 -2.30
C ASP A 21 -0.47 24.64 -3.01
N ASP A 22 -1.16 23.71 -3.67
CA ASP A 22 -2.46 23.92 -4.30
C ASP A 22 -3.63 24.06 -3.28
N GLY A 23 -3.34 23.92 -1.99
CA GLY A 23 -4.33 23.94 -0.91
C GLY A 23 -4.98 22.59 -0.62
N ALA A 24 -4.66 21.56 -1.41
CA ALA A 24 -5.11 20.19 -1.15
C ALA A 24 -4.38 19.59 0.06
N SER A 25 -5.13 18.90 0.92
CA SER A 25 -4.59 18.12 2.04
C SER A 25 -5.21 16.74 2.07
N PHE A 26 -4.39 15.72 2.35
CA PHE A 26 -4.82 14.33 2.36
C PHE A 26 -4.33 13.61 3.60
N ASN A 27 -5.18 12.73 4.11
CA ASN A 27 -4.89 11.83 5.21
C ASN A 27 -4.76 10.41 4.66
N ILE A 28 -3.54 9.94 4.47
CA ILE A 28 -3.26 8.67 3.80
C ILE A 28 -2.95 7.60 4.86
N PRO A 29 -3.75 6.52 4.97
CA PRO A 29 -3.45 5.43 5.89
C PRO A 29 -2.11 4.76 5.58
N PHE A 30 -1.34 4.39 6.61
CA PHE A 30 -0.09 3.65 6.42
C PHE A 30 -0.30 2.30 5.72
N GLU A 31 -1.44 1.65 5.98
CA GLU A 31 -1.85 0.44 5.26
C GLU A 31 -1.90 0.73 3.75
N LEU A 32 -2.58 1.79 3.33
CA LEU A 32 -2.70 2.15 1.92
C LEU A 32 -1.33 2.44 1.30
N LEU A 33 -0.46 3.17 1.99
CA LEU A 33 0.93 3.38 1.55
C LEU A 33 1.62 2.03 1.33
N ARG A 34 1.58 1.15 2.33
CA ARG A 34 2.29 -0.13 2.29
C ARG A 34 1.77 -1.09 1.23
N VAL A 35 0.45 -1.18 1.03
CA VAL A 35 -0.16 -2.07 0.04
C VAL A 35 0.08 -1.58 -1.39
N TYR A 36 0.19 -0.26 -1.58
CA TYR A 36 0.53 0.40 -2.84
C TYR A 36 2.00 0.86 -2.88
N SER A 37 2.88 0.21 -2.12
CA SER A 37 4.28 0.63 -2.03
C SER A 37 5.00 0.41 -3.37
N PRO A 38 5.55 1.46 -3.98
CA PRO A 38 6.31 1.34 -5.22
C PRO A 38 7.72 0.85 -4.88
N SER A 39 7.87 -0.45 -4.64
CA SER A 39 9.20 -1.05 -4.44
C SER A 39 10.09 -0.66 -5.62
N ALA A 40 11.20 0.01 -5.36
CA ALA A 40 12.09 0.61 -6.36
C ALA A 40 12.80 -0.38 -7.31
N GLU A 41 12.30 -1.61 -7.47
CA GLU A 41 12.93 -2.70 -8.23
C GLU A 41 12.06 -3.30 -9.34
N VAL A 42 10.87 -2.76 -9.64
CA VAL A 42 10.04 -3.27 -10.74
C VAL A 42 9.97 -2.31 -11.94
N LYS A 43 11.12 -2.07 -12.57
CA LYS A 43 11.16 -1.83 -14.03
C LYS A 43 10.75 -3.13 -14.72
N GLY A 44 9.45 -3.47 -14.75
CA GLY A 44 8.99 -4.64 -15.52
C GLY A 44 7.72 -5.31 -15.09
N HIS A 45 7.08 -4.91 -13.99
CA HIS A 45 5.77 -5.47 -13.64
C HIS A 45 4.68 -4.55 -14.19
N GLY A 46 3.98 -5.02 -15.22
CA GLY A 46 2.80 -4.35 -15.75
C GLY A 46 1.69 -4.26 -14.69
N PRO A 47 0.65 -3.43 -14.91
CA PRO A 47 -0.54 -3.43 -14.05
C PRO A 47 -1.07 -4.87 -13.91
N GLY A 48 -1.13 -5.36 -12.68
CA GLY A 48 -1.59 -6.74 -12.37
C GLY A 48 -0.53 -7.75 -11.94
N GLN A 49 0.77 -7.41 -11.92
CA GLN A 49 1.81 -8.29 -11.34
C GLN A 49 2.27 -7.82 -9.94
N GLU A 50 1.54 -6.93 -9.31
CA GLU A 50 1.75 -6.53 -7.91
C GLU A 50 1.32 -7.68 -7.00
N ILE A 51 2.21 -8.15 -6.12
CA ILE A 51 1.85 -9.16 -5.12
C ILE A 51 0.88 -8.51 -4.13
N LEU A 52 -0.32 -9.06 -4.03
CA LEU A 52 -1.32 -8.63 -3.05
C LEU A 52 -0.72 -8.70 -1.64
N GLN A 53 -0.59 -7.55 -1.00
CA GLN A 53 -0.12 -7.45 0.37
C GLN A 53 -1.31 -7.70 1.31
N VAL A 54 -1.13 -8.55 2.30
CA VAL A 54 -2.16 -8.91 3.30
C VAL A 54 -1.61 -8.72 4.71
N GLY A 55 -2.51 -8.63 5.68
CA GLY A 55 -2.13 -8.50 7.08
C GLY A 55 -1.45 -7.19 7.46
N GLN A 56 -1.64 -6.14 6.67
CA GLN A 56 -0.98 -4.84 6.84
C GLN A 56 -1.83 -3.81 7.62
N ARG A 57 -2.97 -4.20 8.22
CA ARG A 57 -3.86 -3.29 8.98
C ARG A 57 -3.13 -2.49 10.05
N ASP A 58 -2.19 -3.13 10.74
CA ASP A 58 -1.48 -2.54 11.86
C ASP A 58 -0.09 -2.00 11.50
N VAL A 59 0.25 -1.96 10.20
CA VAL A 59 1.57 -1.50 9.75
C VAL A 59 1.82 -0.07 10.20
N GLY A 60 2.97 0.14 10.83
CA GLY A 60 3.47 1.45 11.26
C GLY A 60 4.50 2.00 10.28
N VAL A 61 4.71 3.31 10.33
CA VAL A 61 5.90 3.97 9.76
C VAL A 61 6.79 4.40 10.91
N THR A 62 8.03 3.93 10.93
CA THR A 62 9.02 4.22 11.98
C THR A 62 9.90 5.41 11.64
N ALA A 63 10.12 5.64 10.34
CA ALA A 63 10.89 6.78 9.84
C ALA A 63 10.37 7.19 8.47
N LEU A 64 10.56 8.45 8.13
CA LEU A 64 10.25 8.98 6.81
C LEU A 64 11.40 9.87 6.36
N ASP A 65 12.21 9.35 5.44
CA ASP A 65 13.44 9.99 5.01
C ASP A 65 13.18 10.79 3.71
N PRO A 66 13.52 12.08 3.65
CA PRO A 66 13.38 12.86 2.42
C PRO A 66 14.42 12.42 1.38
N VAL A 67 13.98 12.24 0.14
CA VAL A 67 14.84 11.87 -0.99
C VAL A 67 14.89 13.03 -1.98
N GLY A 68 15.96 13.82 -1.88
CA GLY A 68 16.12 15.06 -2.64
C GLY A 68 14.96 16.02 -2.36
N ASN A 69 14.39 16.60 -3.41
CA ASN A 69 13.26 17.53 -3.32
C ASN A 69 11.99 17.00 -4.01
N TYR A 70 11.88 15.70 -4.25
CA TYR A 70 10.82 15.13 -5.10
C TYR A 70 10.08 13.93 -4.49
N ALA A 71 10.60 13.34 -3.41
CA ALA A 71 10.05 12.13 -2.82
C ALA A 71 10.40 11.97 -1.34
N VAL A 72 9.70 11.04 -0.69
CA VAL A 72 10.04 10.50 0.63
C VAL A 72 10.13 8.99 0.58
N LYS A 73 10.95 8.44 1.48
CA LYS A 73 11.15 7.01 1.68
C LYS A 73 10.70 6.62 3.08
N PRO A 74 9.49 6.05 3.25
CA PRO A 74 9.04 5.52 4.52
C PRO A 74 9.73 4.20 4.85
N THR A 75 10.11 4.07 6.12
CA THR A 75 10.51 2.80 6.74
C THR A 75 9.31 2.26 7.51
N PHE A 76 8.84 1.07 7.14
CA PHE A 76 7.69 0.41 7.75
C PHE A 76 8.10 -0.55 8.88
N THR A 77 7.20 -0.79 9.83
CA THR A 77 7.43 -1.73 10.94
C THR A 77 7.56 -3.18 10.50
N ASP A 78 7.02 -3.53 9.33
CA ASP A 78 7.14 -4.85 8.68
C ASP A 78 8.56 -5.10 8.08
N GLY A 79 9.47 -4.14 8.24
CA GLY A 79 10.85 -4.21 7.71
C GLY A 79 11.00 -3.68 6.28
N HIS A 80 9.90 -3.32 5.62
CA HIS A 80 9.93 -2.74 4.28
C HIS A 80 10.45 -1.29 4.30
N ASN A 81 11.41 -0.95 3.44
CA ASN A 81 12.03 0.39 3.39
C ASN A 81 12.54 0.80 1.99
N SER A 82 12.15 0.07 0.94
CA SER A 82 12.65 0.30 -0.43
C SER A 82 11.72 1.15 -1.30
N GLY A 83 10.53 1.51 -0.80
CA GLY A 83 9.55 2.28 -1.56
C GLY A 83 9.87 3.77 -1.64
N LEU A 84 9.93 4.33 -2.85
CA LEU A 84 10.08 5.78 -3.06
C LEU A 84 8.75 6.42 -3.44
N TYR A 85 8.23 7.28 -2.56
CA TYR A 85 6.95 7.94 -2.73
C TYR A 85 7.19 9.35 -3.22
N THR A 86 7.06 9.55 -4.53
CA THR A 86 7.14 10.89 -5.12
C THR A 86 5.97 11.75 -4.67
N TRP A 87 6.14 13.07 -4.69
CA TRP A 87 5.06 14.01 -4.34
C TRP A 87 3.81 13.83 -5.19
N ASP A 88 4.01 13.59 -6.49
CA ASP A 88 2.91 13.29 -7.42
C ASP A 88 2.19 11.98 -7.04
N TYR A 89 2.95 10.95 -6.64
CA TYR A 89 2.37 9.70 -6.20
C TYR A 89 1.61 9.83 -4.88
N LEU A 90 2.12 10.58 -3.89
CA LEU A 90 1.38 10.87 -2.66
C LEU A 90 0.10 11.65 -2.95
N TYR A 91 0.14 12.62 -3.86
CA TYR A 91 -1.05 13.34 -4.29
C TYR A 91 -2.07 12.38 -4.92
N LYS A 92 -1.60 11.48 -5.79
CA LYS A 92 -2.42 10.44 -6.41
C LYS A 92 -3.09 9.53 -5.37
N LEU A 93 -2.30 9.01 -4.43
CA LEU A 93 -2.80 8.15 -3.35
C LEU A 93 -3.84 8.86 -2.48
N GLY A 94 -3.66 10.16 -2.23
CA GLY A 94 -4.62 10.98 -1.51
C GLY A 94 -5.90 11.23 -2.30
N ALA A 95 -5.78 11.64 -3.56
CA ALA A 95 -6.90 11.99 -4.43
C ALA A 95 -7.73 10.79 -4.89
N GLU A 96 -7.09 9.64 -5.10
CA GLU A 96 -7.72 8.39 -5.53
C GLU A 96 -7.90 7.39 -4.38
N GLN A 97 -7.77 7.85 -3.13
CA GLN A 97 -7.79 7.01 -1.94
C GLN A 97 -8.95 6.02 -1.91
N GLU A 98 -10.18 6.49 -2.10
CA GLU A 98 -11.39 5.65 -2.04
C GLU A 98 -11.40 4.59 -3.14
N GLN A 99 -10.98 4.96 -4.35
CA GLN A 99 -10.96 4.07 -5.52
C GLN A 99 -9.89 2.97 -5.34
N LEU A 100 -8.69 3.37 -4.90
CA LEU A 100 -7.60 2.44 -4.60
C LEU A 100 -7.98 1.51 -3.45
N TRP A 101 -8.61 2.04 -2.41
CA TRP A 101 -9.08 1.23 -1.29
C TRP A 101 -10.12 0.21 -1.71
N SER A 102 -11.11 0.61 -2.51
CA SER A 102 -12.12 -0.30 -3.04
C SER A 102 -11.48 -1.40 -3.90
N ALA A 103 -10.51 -1.05 -4.75
CA ALA A 103 -9.80 -2.01 -5.58
C ALA A 103 -8.94 -2.99 -4.74
N TYR A 104 -8.33 -2.51 -3.65
CA TYR A 104 -7.61 -3.36 -2.71
C TYR A 104 -8.56 -4.35 -2.01
N MET A 105 -9.72 -3.89 -1.52
CA MET A 105 -10.72 -4.75 -0.90
C MET A 105 -11.25 -5.82 -1.88
N ASP A 106 -11.51 -5.45 -3.14
CA ASP A 106 -11.92 -6.39 -4.19
C ASP A 106 -10.85 -7.48 -4.42
N LYS A 107 -9.57 -7.09 -4.47
CA LYS A 107 -8.46 -8.07 -4.56
C LYS A 107 -8.41 -9.01 -3.36
N LEU A 108 -8.68 -8.53 -2.14
CA LEU A 108 -8.77 -9.38 -0.95
C LEU A 108 -9.93 -10.38 -1.06
N HIS A 109 -11.10 -9.94 -1.50
CA HIS A 109 -12.26 -10.82 -1.71
C HIS A 109 -12.00 -11.86 -2.79
N ALA A 110 -11.39 -11.45 -3.91
CA ALA A 110 -10.99 -12.36 -4.99
C ALA A 110 -9.94 -13.38 -4.54
N ALA A 111 -9.09 -13.03 -3.56
CA ALA A 111 -8.14 -13.95 -2.93
C ALA A 111 -8.79 -14.89 -1.91
N GLY A 112 -10.09 -14.77 -1.64
CA GLY A 112 -10.84 -15.65 -0.73
C GLY A 112 -10.94 -15.14 0.70
N PHE A 113 -10.62 -13.87 0.97
CA PHE A 113 -10.85 -13.28 2.28
C PHE A 113 -12.28 -12.74 2.39
N GLU A 114 -12.96 -13.05 3.49
CA GLU A 114 -14.29 -12.52 3.76
C GLU A 114 -14.20 -11.15 4.45
N GLY A 115 -15.00 -10.20 3.98
CA GLY A 115 -15.09 -8.87 4.57
C GLY A 115 -13.74 -8.16 4.62
N ASP A 116 -13.17 -8.05 5.81
CA ASP A 116 -11.92 -7.35 6.02
C ASP A 116 -10.79 -8.18 6.65
N SER A 117 -11.00 -9.49 6.80
CA SER A 117 -10.07 -10.41 7.45
C SER A 117 -8.70 -10.45 6.74
N GLY A 118 -8.67 -10.20 5.43
CA GLY A 118 -7.43 -10.11 4.65
C GLY A 118 -6.44 -9.05 5.14
N ARG A 119 -6.90 -8.08 5.93
CA ARG A 119 -6.08 -7.00 6.48
C ARG A 119 -5.50 -7.34 7.85
N GLU A 120 -6.03 -8.33 8.57
CA GLU A 120 -5.68 -8.60 9.97
C GLU A 120 -4.21 -9.03 10.13
N PRO A 121 -3.49 -8.51 11.14
CA PRO A 121 -2.08 -8.82 11.32
C PRO A 121 -1.85 -10.32 11.47
N GLY A 122 -0.81 -10.84 10.80
CA GLY A 122 -0.53 -12.28 10.75
C GLY A 122 -1.31 -13.05 9.68
N THR A 123 -2.19 -12.39 8.93
CA THR A 123 -2.82 -12.98 7.76
C THR A 123 -1.78 -13.31 6.70
N VAL A 124 -1.87 -14.51 6.15
CA VAL A 124 -1.09 -14.96 5.00
C VAL A 124 -2.02 -15.20 3.83
N LEU A 125 -1.53 -14.99 2.60
CA LEU A 125 -2.30 -15.35 1.41
C LEU A 125 -2.67 -16.83 1.52
N PRO A 126 -3.95 -17.20 1.33
CA PRO A 126 -4.30 -18.61 1.24
C PRO A 126 -3.45 -19.19 0.12
N SER A 127 -2.73 -20.26 0.42
CA SER A 127 -2.04 -21.01 -0.64
C SER A 127 -3.11 -21.31 -1.69
N ALA A 128 -2.88 -20.89 -2.93
CA ALA A 128 -3.79 -21.14 -4.05
C ALA A 128 -4.29 -22.58 -3.93
N PRO A 129 -5.61 -22.84 -4.07
CA PRO A 129 -6.11 -24.20 -3.96
C PRO A 129 -5.24 -25.07 -4.86
N LYS A 130 -4.56 -26.07 -4.28
CA LYS A 130 -3.85 -27.09 -5.06
C LYS A 130 -4.85 -27.52 -6.12
N ALA A 131 -4.55 -27.28 -7.39
CA ALA A 131 -5.34 -27.83 -8.47
C ALA A 131 -5.48 -29.32 -8.17
N HIS A 132 -6.67 -29.76 -7.76
CA HIS A 132 -6.95 -31.16 -7.54
C HIS A 132 -6.80 -31.78 -8.94
N GLY A 133 -5.68 -32.45 -9.16
CA GLY A 133 -5.39 -33.15 -10.40
C GLY A 133 -6.58 -34.05 -10.74
N CYS A 134 -7.06 -33.90 -11.98
CA CYS A 134 -8.10 -34.74 -12.56
C CYS A 134 -7.87 -36.21 -12.20
N GLY A 135 -8.88 -36.82 -11.59
CA GLY A 135 -8.96 -38.27 -11.47
C GLY A 135 -9.05 -38.90 -12.86
N HIS A 136 -8.02 -39.63 -13.27
CA HIS A 136 -8.17 -40.67 -14.27
C HIS A 136 -8.43 -41.98 -13.54
N LYS A 137 -9.69 -42.44 -13.57
CA LYS A 137 -10.03 -43.82 -13.24
C LYS A 137 -10.00 -44.61 -14.55
N HIS A 138 -9.12 -45.61 -14.62
CA HIS A 138 -9.23 -46.75 -15.52
C HIS A 138 -9.69 -47.95 -14.71
#